data_AF-A0A350XI62-F1
#
_entry.id   AF-A0A350XI62-F1
#
_cell.length_a   1.000
_cell.length_b   1.000
_cell.length_c   1.000
_cell.angle_alpha   90.00
_cell.angle_beta   90.00
_cell.angle_gamma   90.00
#
_symmetry.space_group_name_H-M   'P 1'
#
loop_
_entity.id
_entity.type
_entity.pdbx_description
1 polymer ?
#
loop_
_entity_poly.entity_id
_entity_poly.type
_entity_poly.pdbx_seq_one_letter_code
_entity_poly.pdbx_strand_id
1 'polypeptide(L)'
;MARKKRFSALQRALNLLRPQGTAGESGQTPDAPAGTRLRYYQDWRKGAREVSYTRVAASNPGKLESTTIELFTIGGTNNKATAKYSKRSGDVVTNIGLSPTALGYGTVAANFLGNYVPAKITVYTGGARSTTSTPSKLTGKPYKGRTQAKTYTLPFGKTSTNPTYGEAAKALIAAAKAASTVVGASCRPEDLIV
;
A
#
# COMPACT_ATOMS: atom_id res chain seq x y z
N MET A 1 7.32 7.58 22.05
CA MET A 1 7.13 6.11 21.94
C MET A 1 8.33 5.49 21.23
N ALA A 2 9.28 4.91 21.97
CA ALA A 2 10.44 4.26 21.38
C ALA A 2 10.01 3.00 20.61
N ARG A 3 10.26 2.96 19.31
CA ARG A 3 9.92 1.83 18.43
C ARG A 3 10.73 0.62 18.89
N LYS A 4 10.11 -0.34 19.61
CA LYS A 4 10.73 -1.62 19.98
C LYS A 4 11.37 -2.23 18.72
N LYS A 5 12.70 -2.33 18.68
CA LYS A 5 13.42 -2.93 17.54
C LYS A 5 12.87 -4.34 17.34
N ARG A 6 12.30 -4.63 16.16
CA ARG A 6 11.47 -5.81 15.87
C ARG A 6 12.14 -7.17 16.18
N PHE A 7 13.46 -7.19 16.38
CA PHE A 7 14.25 -8.39 16.67
C PHE A 7 15.10 -8.28 17.95
N SER A 8 14.83 -7.32 18.85
CA SER A 8 15.68 -7.09 20.04
C SER A 8 15.86 -8.33 20.93
N ALA A 9 14.81 -9.14 21.09
CA ALA A 9 14.87 -10.39 21.86
C ALA A 9 15.74 -11.46 21.17
N LEU A 10 15.67 -11.59 19.85
CA LEU A 10 16.49 -12.54 19.07
C LEU A 10 17.95 -12.09 19.02
N GLN A 11 18.19 -10.78 18.88
CA GLN A 11 19.52 -10.19 18.96
C GLN A 11 20.15 -10.43 20.34
N ARG A 12 19.38 -10.22 21.41
CA ARG A 12 19.85 -10.48 22.79
C ARG A 12 20.16 -11.97 22.98
N ALA A 13 19.31 -12.87 22.49
CA ALA A 13 19.55 -14.31 22.56
C ALA A 13 20.80 -14.75 21.77
N LEU A 14 21.06 -14.18 20.59
CA LEU A 14 22.30 -14.42 19.85
C LEU A 14 23.53 -13.91 20.59
N ASN A 15 23.42 -12.74 21.23
CA ASN A 15 24.52 -12.20 22.02
C ASN A 15 24.82 -13.05 23.26
N LEU A 16 23.80 -13.66 23.87
CA LEU A 16 23.95 -14.59 25.00
C LEU A 16 24.55 -15.95 24.60
N LEU A 17 24.47 -16.33 23.33
CA LEU A 17 25.18 -17.51 22.80
C LEU A 17 26.66 -17.25 22.58
N ARG A 18 27.12 -15.99 22.59
CA ARG A 18 28.55 -15.69 22.44
C ARG A 18 29.30 -16.15 23.69
N PRO A 19 30.48 -16.77 23.55
CA PRO A 19 31.32 -17.13 24.68
C PRO A 19 31.55 -15.89 25.56
N GLN A 20 31.33 -16.02 26.87
CA GLN A 20 31.67 -14.94 27.80
C GLN A 20 33.16 -15.07 28.16
N GLY A 21 33.97 -14.15 27.64
CA GLY A 21 35.40 -14.11 27.87
C GLY A 21 36.00 -12.80 27.36
N THR A 22 36.90 -12.24 28.17
CA THR A 22 37.50 -10.91 28.14
C THR A 22 38.06 -10.45 26.80
N ALA A 23 37.78 -9.18 26.46
CA ALA A 23 38.39 -8.36 25.41
C ALA A 23 38.22 -8.83 23.94
N GLY A 24 37.38 -8.10 23.19
CA GLY A 24 37.30 -8.20 21.73
C GLY A 24 36.29 -9.22 21.23
N GLU A 25 35.22 -8.74 20.61
CA GLU A 25 34.13 -9.52 20.02
C GLU A 25 34.56 -10.30 18.75
N SER A 26 35.55 -11.20 18.85
CA SER A 26 36.11 -11.94 17.71
C SER A 26 35.85 -13.46 17.73
N GLY A 27 35.04 -13.97 18.67
CA GLY A 27 34.60 -15.37 18.66
C GLY A 27 33.47 -15.64 17.66
N GLN A 28 33.57 -16.70 16.86
CA GLN A 28 32.45 -17.18 16.04
C GLN A 28 31.25 -17.43 16.97
N THR A 29 30.14 -16.72 16.74
CA THR A 29 28.89 -16.99 17.48
C THR A 29 28.47 -18.42 17.14
N PRO A 30 28.36 -19.32 18.13
CA PRO A 30 27.94 -20.69 17.91
C PRO A 30 26.64 -20.73 17.13
N ASP A 31 26.52 -21.74 16.28
CA ASP A 31 25.33 -21.97 15.51
C ASP A 31 24.19 -22.38 16.44
N ALA A 32 23.10 -21.62 16.42
CA ALA A 32 21.91 -21.96 17.19
C ALA A 32 21.34 -23.32 16.72
N PRO A 33 20.63 -24.07 17.58
CA PRO A 33 20.10 -25.37 17.22
C PRO A 33 19.21 -25.31 15.97
N ALA A 34 19.38 -26.28 15.07
CA ALA A 34 18.60 -26.39 13.84
C ALA A 34 17.09 -26.38 14.12
N GLY A 35 16.29 -25.81 13.20
CA GLY A 35 14.84 -25.71 13.37
C GLY A 35 14.36 -24.62 14.35
N THR A 36 15.26 -23.98 15.12
CA THR A 36 14.87 -22.91 16.06
C THR A 36 14.72 -21.55 15.38
N ARG A 37 13.85 -20.69 15.94
CA ARG A 37 13.69 -19.29 15.48
C ARG A 37 15.00 -18.50 15.52
N LEU A 38 15.90 -18.87 16.43
CA LEU A 38 17.20 -18.23 16.62
C LEU A 38 18.15 -18.60 15.48
N ARG A 39 18.16 -19.88 15.06
CA ARG A 39 18.90 -20.33 13.88
C ARG A 39 18.43 -19.67 12.59
N TYR A 40 17.12 -19.60 12.40
CA TYR A 40 16.51 -18.92 11.24
C TYR A 40 16.93 -17.43 11.14
N TYR A 41 16.98 -16.74 12.28
CA TYR A 41 17.40 -15.34 12.35
C TYR A 41 18.91 -15.19 12.13
N GLN A 42 19.73 -16.12 12.64
CA GLN A 42 21.17 -16.17 12.45
C GLN A 42 21.53 -16.39 10.97
N ASP A 43 20.90 -17.35 10.31
CA ASP A 43 21.13 -17.66 8.89
C ASP A 43 20.72 -16.49 7.98
N TRP A 44 19.61 -15.82 8.29
CA TRP A 44 19.21 -14.59 7.59
C TRP A 44 20.23 -13.46 7.76
N ARG A 45 20.74 -13.23 8.98
CA ARG A 45 21.76 -12.19 9.23
C ARG A 45 23.10 -12.49 8.56
N LYS A 46 23.48 -13.77 8.46
CA LYS A 46 24.71 -14.23 7.80
C LYS A 46 24.59 -14.26 6.26
N GLY A 47 23.41 -13.99 5.69
CA GLY A 47 23.17 -14.09 4.25
C GLY A 47 23.06 -15.52 3.71
N ALA A 48 23.15 -16.54 4.57
CA ALA A 48 23.02 -17.95 4.22
C ALA A 48 21.58 -18.35 3.84
N ARG A 49 20.63 -17.44 3.99
CA ARG A 49 19.23 -17.63 3.62
C ARG A 49 18.75 -16.54 2.68
N GLU A 50 18.59 -16.89 1.41
CA GLU A 50 18.02 -15.99 0.42
C GLU A 50 16.52 -15.77 0.69
N VAL A 51 16.13 -14.52 0.93
CA VAL A 51 14.73 -14.14 1.10
C VAL A 51 14.20 -13.67 -0.24
N SER A 52 13.90 -14.61 -1.13
CA SER A 52 13.20 -14.32 -2.37
C SER A 52 11.69 -14.26 -2.13
N TYR A 53 10.99 -13.37 -2.83
CA TYR A 53 9.53 -13.40 -2.90
C TYR A 53 9.17 -13.63 -4.35
N THR A 54 8.57 -14.79 -4.63
CA THR A 54 8.04 -15.10 -5.97
C THR A 54 7.02 -14.04 -6.32
N ARG A 55 7.33 -13.23 -7.34
CA ARG A 55 6.42 -12.21 -7.85
C ARG A 55 5.44 -12.87 -8.80
N VAL A 56 4.18 -12.46 -8.73
CA VAL A 56 3.19 -12.83 -9.76
C VAL A 56 3.61 -12.14 -11.05
N ALA A 57 3.60 -12.85 -12.19
CA ALA A 57 4.05 -12.31 -13.48
C ALA A 57 3.31 -11.02 -13.91
N ALA A 58 2.05 -10.87 -13.52
CA ALA A 58 1.24 -9.67 -13.76
C ALA A 58 1.57 -8.49 -12.84
N SER A 59 2.44 -8.67 -11.83
CA SER A 59 2.87 -7.61 -10.93
C SER A 59 3.77 -6.64 -11.70
N ASN A 60 3.19 -5.54 -12.18
CA ASN A 60 3.90 -4.41 -12.80
C ASN A 60 4.08 -3.25 -11.78
N PRO A 61 4.98 -3.37 -10.78
CA PRO A 61 5.22 -2.28 -9.85
C PRO A 61 5.80 -1.08 -10.61
N GLY A 62 5.20 0.10 -10.41
CA GLY A 62 5.64 1.35 -11.04
C GLY A 62 4.95 1.71 -12.36
N LYS A 63 4.13 0.83 -12.96
CA LYS A 63 3.29 1.21 -14.10
C LYS A 63 2.04 1.94 -13.60
N LEU A 64 1.95 3.22 -13.94
CA LEU A 64 0.78 4.06 -13.71
C LEU A 64 -0.04 4.13 -14.99
N GLU A 65 -1.35 3.95 -14.86
CA GLU A 65 -2.31 4.25 -15.92
C GLU A 65 -2.66 5.74 -15.83
N SER A 66 -2.87 6.36 -16.98
CA SER A 66 -3.26 7.77 -17.10
C SER A 66 -4.74 7.87 -17.44
N THR A 67 -5.40 8.90 -16.91
CA THR A 67 -6.77 9.27 -17.26
C THR A 67 -6.89 10.79 -17.28
N THR A 68 -7.95 11.31 -17.87
CA THR A 68 -8.27 12.74 -17.80
C THR A 68 -9.35 12.95 -16.74
N ILE A 69 -9.16 13.95 -15.88
CA ILE A 69 -10.18 14.41 -14.93
C ILE A 69 -10.41 15.90 -15.12
N GLU A 70 -11.61 16.37 -14.77
CA GLU A 70 -11.92 17.79 -14.71
C GLU A 70 -11.67 18.32 -13.29
N LEU A 71 -10.88 19.40 -13.17
CA LEU A 71 -10.44 19.96 -11.89
C LEU A 71 -11.57 20.71 -11.17
N PHE A 72 -11.58 20.64 -9.84
CA PHE A 72 -12.59 21.29 -9.00
C PHE A 72 -12.38 22.82 -8.86
N THR A 73 -11.15 23.25 -8.68
CA THR A 73 -10.70 24.62 -8.37
C THR A 73 -10.60 25.51 -9.60
N ILE A 74 -10.41 24.92 -10.78
CA ILE A 74 -10.30 25.66 -12.05
C ILE A 74 -11.67 25.72 -12.73
N GLY A 75 -12.16 26.94 -12.94
CA GLY A 75 -13.30 27.24 -13.81
C GLY A 75 -12.88 27.46 -15.26
N GLY A 76 -13.84 27.45 -16.19
CA GLY A 76 -13.60 27.73 -17.61
C GLY A 76 -13.30 26.49 -18.46
N THR A 77 -12.80 26.71 -19.68
CA THR A 77 -12.64 25.67 -20.71
C THR A 77 -11.37 24.83 -20.57
N ASN A 78 -10.32 25.37 -19.94
CA ASN A 78 -9.02 24.73 -19.78
C ASN A 78 -8.85 24.11 -18.38
N ASN A 79 -9.78 23.23 -18.02
CA ASN A 79 -9.87 22.65 -16.67
C ASN A 79 -9.69 21.12 -16.64
N LYS A 80 -9.27 20.50 -17.74
CA LYS A 80 -9.08 19.05 -17.84
C LYS A 80 -7.61 18.70 -17.71
N ALA A 81 -7.26 17.85 -16.75
CA ALA A 81 -5.89 17.53 -16.44
C ALA A 81 -5.64 16.00 -16.47
N THR A 82 -4.42 15.61 -16.86
CA THR A 82 -4.02 14.20 -16.87
C THR A 82 -3.68 13.74 -15.46
N ALA A 83 -4.45 12.82 -14.90
CA ALA A 83 -4.20 12.20 -13.60
C ALA A 83 -3.69 10.77 -13.77
N LYS A 84 -2.87 10.32 -12.83
CA LYS A 84 -2.25 8.98 -12.85
C LYS A 84 -2.71 8.15 -11.66
N TYR A 85 -2.93 6.86 -11.88
CA TYR A 85 -3.23 5.90 -10.82
C TYR A 85 -2.55 4.56 -11.06
N SER A 86 -2.43 3.75 -10.02
CA SER A 86 -1.84 2.42 -10.17
C SER A 86 -2.80 1.51 -10.93
N LYS A 87 -2.29 0.71 -11.89
CA LYS A 87 -3.10 -0.30 -12.59
C LYS A 87 -3.90 -1.17 -11.62
N ARG A 88 -3.29 -1.56 -10.51
CA ARG A 88 -3.94 -2.34 -9.45
C ARG A 88 -5.17 -1.62 -8.86
N SER A 89 -5.18 -0.29 -8.75
CA SER A 89 -6.35 0.48 -8.34
C SER A 89 -7.44 0.45 -9.42
N GLY A 90 -7.05 0.55 -10.69
CA GLY A 90 -7.97 0.48 -11.83
C GLY A 90 -8.66 -0.87 -11.95
N ASP A 91 -7.88 -1.96 -11.89
CA ASP A 91 -8.37 -3.34 -12.03
C ASP A 91 -9.38 -3.74 -10.94
N VAL A 92 -9.43 -3.01 -9.81
CA VAL A 92 -10.35 -3.30 -8.69
C VAL A 92 -11.42 -2.23 -8.49
N VAL A 93 -11.49 -1.21 -9.35
CA VAL A 93 -12.33 -0.01 -9.12
C VAL A 93 -13.79 -0.38 -8.84
N THR A 94 -14.33 -1.35 -9.58
CA THR A 94 -15.69 -1.88 -9.41
C THR A 94 -15.84 -2.69 -8.12
N ASN A 95 -14.85 -3.52 -7.77
CA ASN A 95 -14.86 -4.33 -6.54
C ASN A 95 -14.85 -3.48 -5.26
N ILE A 96 -14.32 -2.26 -5.33
CA ILE A 96 -14.34 -1.29 -4.22
C ILE A 96 -15.53 -0.32 -4.28
N GLY A 97 -16.55 -0.62 -5.08
CA GLY A 97 -17.81 0.13 -5.14
C GLY A 97 -17.76 1.43 -5.94
N LEU A 98 -16.73 1.61 -6.80
CA LEU A 98 -16.54 2.81 -7.60
C LEU A 98 -16.63 2.48 -9.09
N SER A 99 -16.78 3.51 -9.92
CA SER A 99 -16.72 3.37 -11.38
C SER A 99 -15.94 4.54 -11.99
N PRO A 100 -15.32 4.35 -13.18
CA PRO A 100 -14.68 5.43 -13.91
C PRO A 100 -15.60 6.64 -14.12
N THR A 101 -16.88 6.40 -14.41
CA THR A 101 -17.89 7.44 -14.57
C THR A 101 -18.13 8.23 -13.28
N ALA A 102 -18.28 7.53 -12.14
CA ALA A 102 -18.47 8.19 -10.85
C ALA A 102 -17.25 9.00 -10.41
N LEU A 103 -16.04 8.57 -10.82
CA LEU A 103 -14.78 9.28 -10.58
C LEU A 103 -14.58 10.47 -11.53
N GLY A 104 -15.45 10.67 -12.52
CA GLY A 104 -15.29 11.74 -13.52
C GLY A 104 -14.14 11.52 -14.50
N TYR A 105 -13.85 10.25 -14.83
CA TYR A 105 -12.83 9.93 -15.84
C TYR A 105 -13.37 10.27 -17.24
N GLY A 106 -12.71 11.22 -17.88
CA GLY A 106 -13.05 11.69 -19.22
C GLY A 106 -12.29 10.93 -20.32
N THR A 107 -12.86 10.96 -21.53
CA THR A 107 -12.24 10.48 -22.77
C THR A 107 -11.59 11.60 -23.59
N VAL A 108 -11.85 12.86 -23.21
CA VAL A 108 -11.28 14.05 -23.86
C VAL A 108 -9.82 14.23 -23.42
N ALA A 109 -8.98 14.75 -24.31
CA ALA A 109 -7.60 15.09 -24.00
C ALA A 109 -7.53 16.16 -22.89
N ALA A 110 -6.52 16.04 -22.02
CA ALA A 110 -6.20 17.08 -21.05
C ALA A 110 -5.76 18.37 -21.76
N ASN A 111 -6.20 19.52 -21.25
CA ASN A 111 -5.89 20.85 -21.78
C ASN A 111 -5.42 21.84 -20.69
N PHE A 112 -5.35 21.40 -19.42
CA PHE A 112 -4.74 22.15 -18.34
C PHE A 112 -3.21 22.01 -18.38
N LEU A 113 -2.50 23.13 -18.38
CA LEU A 113 -1.04 23.20 -18.53
C LEU A 113 -0.28 23.47 -17.21
N GLY A 114 -1.00 23.71 -16.11
CA GLY A 114 -0.39 24.00 -14.80
C GLY A 114 0.06 22.75 -14.04
N ASN A 115 0.80 22.98 -12.95
CA ASN A 115 1.14 21.93 -11.98
C ASN A 115 -0.01 21.77 -10.97
N TYR A 116 -0.34 20.52 -10.66
CA TYR A 116 -1.43 20.25 -9.73
C TYR A 116 -1.27 18.87 -9.06
N VAL A 117 -1.94 18.71 -7.93
CA VAL A 117 -2.19 17.43 -7.27
C VAL A 117 -3.68 17.12 -7.43
N PRO A 118 -4.05 15.98 -8.05
CA PRO A 118 -5.46 15.64 -8.23
C PRO A 118 -6.13 15.37 -6.88
N ALA A 119 -7.42 15.70 -6.81
CA ALA A 119 -8.30 15.18 -5.77
C ALA A 119 -8.30 13.66 -5.85
N LYS A 120 -8.25 12.99 -4.70
CA LYS A 120 -8.10 11.53 -4.66
C LYS A 120 -8.90 10.89 -3.55
N ILE A 121 -9.51 9.77 -3.86
CA ILE A 121 -10.13 8.87 -2.88
C ILE A 121 -9.15 7.76 -2.55
N THR A 122 -8.99 7.49 -1.26
CA THR A 122 -8.27 6.33 -0.75
C THR A 122 -9.25 5.40 -0.08
N VAL A 123 -9.36 4.19 -0.62
CA VAL A 123 -10.25 3.14 -0.14
C VAL A 123 -9.44 2.05 0.55
N TYR A 124 -9.89 1.68 1.74
CA TYR A 124 -9.32 0.64 2.57
C TYR A 124 -10.23 -0.57 2.54
N THR A 125 -9.74 -1.69 2.00
CA THR A 125 -10.48 -2.95 2.02
C THR A 125 -10.13 -3.75 3.27
N GLY A 126 -11.16 -4.29 3.89
CA GLY A 126 -11.05 -5.28 4.94
C GLY A 126 -10.64 -6.63 4.35
N GLY A 127 -10.00 -7.41 5.19
CA GLY A 127 -9.62 -8.77 4.87
C GLY A 127 -9.97 -9.70 6.00
N ALA A 128 -10.58 -10.83 5.67
CA ALA A 128 -10.71 -11.93 6.62
C ALA A 128 -9.32 -12.35 7.09
N ARG A 129 -9.21 -12.81 8.34
CA ARG A 129 -7.96 -13.37 8.83
C ARG A 129 -7.69 -14.65 8.06
N SER A 130 -6.51 -14.77 7.46
CA SER A 130 -6.11 -15.98 6.74
C SER A 130 -6.26 -17.20 7.67
N THR A 131 -6.94 -18.24 7.19
CA THR A 131 -7.06 -19.52 7.90
C THR A 131 -5.71 -20.23 7.91
N THR A 132 -4.95 -20.09 6.83
CA THR A 132 -3.59 -20.61 6.66
C THR A 132 -2.58 -19.71 7.37
N SER A 133 -1.64 -20.33 8.08
CA SER A 133 -0.50 -19.65 8.68
C SER A 133 0.73 -19.79 7.80
N THR A 134 1.38 -18.68 7.47
CA THR A 134 2.63 -18.70 6.70
C THR A 134 3.82 -18.52 7.64
N PRO A 135 4.86 -19.36 7.57
CA PRO A 135 6.09 -19.13 8.30
C PRO A 135 6.78 -17.84 7.82
N SER A 136 7.21 -16.99 8.74
CA SER A 136 8.07 -15.84 8.40
C SER A 136 9.37 -16.34 7.75
N LYS A 137 9.71 -15.84 6.55
CA LYS A 137 11.01 -16.14 5.90
C LYS A 137 12.23 -15.65 6.71
N LEU A 138 12.02 -14.71 7.64
CA LEU A 138 13.06 -14.11 8.48
C LEU A 138 13.26 -14.83 9.83
N THR A 139 12.18 -15.35 10.42
CA THR A 139 12.21 -15.85 11.81
C THR A 139 11.56 -17.22 11.99
N GLY A 140 10.97 -17.79 10.94
CA GLY A 140 10.18 -19.02 11.00
C GLY A 140 8.86 -18.87 11.76
N LYS A 141 8.63 -17.76 12.47
CA LYS A 141 7.42 -17.58 13.29
C LYS A 141 6.18 -17.59 12.37
N PRO A 142 5.21 -18.50 12.62
CA PRO A 142 3.94 -18.50 11.91
C PRO A 142 3.20 -17.18 12.13
N TYR A 143 2.69 -16.60 11.05
CA TYR A 143 1.78 -15.46 11.11
C TYR A 143 0.57 -15.70 10.22
N LYS A 144 -0.60 -15.29 10.70
CA LYS A 144 -1.84 -15.22 9.91
C LYS A 144 -1.96 -13.80 9.36
N GLY A 145 -1.75 -13.65 8.06
CA GLY A 145 -2.03 -12.39 7.37
C GLY A 145 -3.53 -12.08 7.35
N ARG A 146 -3.89 -10.88 6.88
CA ARG A 146 -5.26 -10.61 6.45
C ARG A 146 -5.33 -10.79 4.94
N THR A 147 -6.22 -11.65 4.48
CA THR A 147 -6.46 -11.91 3.07
C THR A 147 -7.06 -10.65 2.46
N GLN A 148 -6.47 -10.08 1.40
CA GLN A 148 -7.01 -8.93 0.66
C GLN A 148 -7.15 -7.59 1.43
N ALA A 149 -6.58 -7.45 2.63
CA ALA A 149 -6.49 -6.14 3.29
C ALA A 149 -5.54 -5.24 2.48
N LYS A 150 -6.12 -4.29 1.74
CA LYS A 150 -5.43 -3.54 0.71
C LYS A 150 -5.90 -2.08 0.73
N THR A 151 -5.02 -1.20 0.31
CA THR A 151 -5.33 0.22 0.11
C THR A 151 -5.24 0.52 -1.38
N TYR A 152 -6.23 1.24 -1.89
CA TYR A 152 -6.30 1.68 -3.27
C TYR A 152 -6.54 3.18 -3.29
N THR A 153 -5.78 3.88 -4.12
CA THR A 153 -5.92 5.32 -4.32
C THR A 153 -6.25 5.59 -5.77
N LEU A 154 -7.28 6.39 -6.00
CA LEU A 154 -7.77 6.78 -7.32
C LEU A 154 -7.98 8.29 -7.34
N PRO A 155 -7.54 9.00 -8.39
CA PRO A 155 -7.93 10.38 -8.61
C PRO A 155 -9.43 10.48 -8.92
N PHE A 156 -10.02 11.65 -8.74
CA PHE A 156 -11.37 11.93 -9.22
C PHE A 156 -11.52 13.41 -9.55
N GLY A 157 -12.48 13.73 -10.43
CA GLY A 157 -12.77 15.09 -10.87
C GLY A 157 -14.25 15.43 -10.85
N LYS A 158 -14.59 16.60 -11.38
CA LYS A 158 -15.97 17.06 -11.53
C LYS A 158 -16.79 16.11 -12.40
N THR A 159 -18.08 16.04 -12.09
CA THR A 159 -19.10 15.44 -12.94
C THR A 159 -20.31 16.37 -13.01
N SER A 160 -21.20 16.17 -14.00
CA SER A 160 -22.46 16.93 -14.04
C SER A 160 -23.33 16.69 -12.80
N THR A 161 -23.29 15.48 -12.22
CA THR A 161 -24.03 15.13 -11.01
C THR A 161 -23.39 15.71 -9.74
N ASN A 162 -22.06 15.75 -9.68
CA ASN A 162 -21.31 16.22 -8.51
C ASN A 162 -20.28 17.28 -8.95
N PRO A 163 -20.72 18.54 -9.11
CA PRO A 163 -19.86 19.61 -9.63
C PRO A 163 -18.84 20.13 -8.61
N THR A 164 -19.09 19.95 -7.30
CA THR A 164 -18.16 20.39 -6.24
C THR A 164 -17.39 19.23 -5.63
N TYR A 165 -16.22 19.53 -5.05
CA TYR A 165 -15.42 18.52 -4.33
C TYR A 165 -16.22 17.88 -3.19
N GLY A 166 -16.98 18.69 -2.43
CA GLY A 166 -17.74 18.21 -1.28
C GLY A 166 -18.81 17.19 -1.68
N GLU A 167 -19.55 17.45 -2.75
CA GLU A 167 -20.56 16.54 -3.29
C GLU A 167 -19.91 15.26 -3.83
N ALA A 168 -18.87 15.40 -4.65
CA ALA A 168 -18.17 14.25 -5.23
C ALA A 168 -17.54 13.37 -4.16
N ALA A 169 -16.85 13.96 -3.18
CA ALA A 169 -16.25 13.22 -2.07
C ALA A 169 -17.31 12.49 -1.23
N LYS A 170 -18.43 13.14 -0.93
CA LYS A 170 -19.54 12.52 -0.18
C LYS A 170 -20.13 11.34 -0.95
N ALA A 171 -20.42 11.51 -2.24
CA ALA A 171 -20.98 10.48 -3.10
C ALA A 171 -20.02 9.28 -3.25
N LEU A 172 -18.73 9.53 -3.50
CA LEU A 172 -17.72 8.49 -3.68
C LEU A 172 -17.45 7.72 -2.38
N ILE A 173 -17.42 8.40 -1.22
CA ILE A 173 -17.27 7.72 0.07
C ILE A 173 -18.49 6.83 0.36
N ALA A 174 -19.69 7.31 0.07
CA ALA A 174 -20.92 6.53 0.24
C ALA A 174 -20.92 5.30 -0.68
N ALA A 175 -20.59 5.47 -1.97
CA ALA A 175 -20.50 4.40 -2.95
C ALA A 175 -19.45 3.34 -2.55
N ALA A 176 -18.25 3.79 -2.14
CA ALA A 176 -17.20 2.87 -1.70
C ALA A 176 -17.62 2.08 -0.45
N LYS A 177 -18.26 2.72 0.53
CA LYS A 177 -18.72 2.06 1.76
C LYS A 177 -19.89 1.10 1.54
N ALA A 178 -20.63 1.21 0.43
CA ALA A 178 -21.66 0.25 0.07
C ALA A 178 -21.07 -1.11 -0.35
N ALA A 179 -19.79 -1.15 -0.76
CA ALA A 179 -19.11 -2.41 -1.08
C ALA A 179 -18.75 -3.18 0.20
N SER A 180 -19.15 -4.46 0.26
CA SER A 180 -18.99 -5.33 1.44
C SER A 180 -17.54 -5.56 1.87
N THR A 181 -16.57 -5.36 0.97
CA THR A 181 -15.15 -5.54 1.25
C THR A 181 -14.48 -4.28 1.81
N VAL A 182 -15.16 -3.13 1.79
CA VAL A 182 -14.59 -1.84 2.19
C VAL A 182 -14.82 -1.60 3.69
N VAL A 183 -13.76 -1.24 4.41
CA VAL A 183 -13.80 -0.91 5.85
C VAL A 183 -13.61 0.58 6.12
N GLY A 184 -13.18 1.33 5.12
CA GLY A 184 -13.01 2.77 5.22
C GLY A 184 -12.72 3.41 3.87
N ALA A 185 -13.08 4.67 3.75
CA ALA A 185 -12.76 5.50 2.60
C ALA A 185 -12.52 6.94 3.07
N SER A 186 -11.56 7.62 2.45
CA SER A 186 -11.25 9.01 2.75
C SER A 186 -10.83 9.73 1.47
N CYS A 187 -11.30 10.96 1.29
CA CYS A 187 -10.90 11.81 0.18
C CYS A 187 -9.90 12.87 0.64
N ARG A 188 -9.01 13.26 -0.28
CA ARG A 188 -8.20 14.47 -0.15
C ARG A 188 -8.55 15.41 -1.30
N PRO A 189 -8.68 16.72 -1.03
CA PRO A 189 -8.91 17.70 -2.07
C PRO A 189 -7.72 17.78 -3.01
N GLU A 190 -7.99 18.35 -4.19
CA GLU A 190 -6.93 18.78 -5.09
C GLU A 190 -6.16 19.97 -4.52
N ASP A 191 -4.96 20.16 -5.04
CA ASP A 191 -4.09 21.28 -4.70
C ASP A 191 -3.42 21.81 -5.96
N LEU A 192 -3.40 23.13 -6.13
CA LEU A 192 -2.72 23.77 -7.24
C LEU A 192 -1.30 24.10 -6.80
N ILE A 193 -0.31 23.66 -7.56
CA ILE A 193 1.08 23.96 -7.26
C ILE A 193 1.42 25.22 -8.05
N VAL A 194 1.43 26.35 -7.33
CA VAL A 194 1.82 27.66 -7.85
C VAL A 194 3.35 27.77 -7.89
#